data_AF-A0A3B7PTG6-F1
#
_entry.id   AF-A0A3B7PTG6-F1
#
_cell.length_a   1.000
_cell.length_b   1.000
_cell.length_c   1.000
_cell.angle_alpha   90.00
_cell.angle_beta   90.00
_cell.angle_gamma   90.00
#
_symmetry.space_group_name_H-M   'P 1'
#
loop_
_entity.id
_entity.type
_entity.pdbx_description
1 polymer ?
#
loop_
_entity_poly.entity_id
_entity_poly.type
_entity_poly.pdbx_seq_one_letter_code
_entity_poly.pdbx_strand_id
1 'polypeptide(L)'
;MNNQKFPRELAEQMFDKNVKFEAILHVPTLSVSDSVPEQFEDFLSSLDCNADDLLETHPQLHELIVSFLDYTDRDWDGEHAQQLARYCGDLEFLFLVESAIPRNIEFNEEGKFRSCSIGGWYQQDWIFATDMKHAAEQAIKISEEIHDREEQKARKEQGLEAQS
;
A
#
# COMPACT_ATOMS: atom_id res chain seq x y z
N MET A 1 -26.01 -19.44 -2.63
CA MET A 1 -25.25 -18.30 -2.07
C MET A 1 -23.93 -18.85 -1.57
N ASN A 2 -22.85 -18.61 -2.31
CA ASN A 2 -21.51 -18.98 -1.86
C ASN A 2 -21.05 -17.88 -0.92
N ASN A 3 -21.05 -18.14 0.39
CA ASN A 3 -20.41 -17.26 1.37
C ASN A 3 -18.90 -17.42 1.16
N GLN A 4 -18.34 -16.73 0.16
CA GLN A 4 -16.89 -16.65 0.00
C GLN A 4 -16.37 -15.78 1.14
N LYS A 5 -16.04 -16.42 2.25
CA LYS A 5 -15.27 -15.82 3.33
C LYS A 5 -13.89 -15.46 2.78
N PHE A 6 -13.33 -14.39 3.32
CA PHE A 6 -11.94 -14.02 3.03
C PHE A 6 -11.01 -15.23 3.28
N PRO A 7 -10.04 -15.51 2.39
CA PRO A 7 -9.19 -16.69 2.49
C PRO A 7 -8.42 -16.71 3.81
N ARG A 8 -8.56 -17.79 4.57
CA ARG A 8 -7.91 -17.94 5.88
C ARG A 8 -6.39 -17.83 5.78
N GLU A 9 -5.79 -18.44 4.76
CA GLU A 9 -4.35 -18.41 4.54
C GLU A 9 -3.81 -16.99 4.32
N LEU A 10 -4.58 -16.12 3.66
CA LEU A 10 -4.20 -14.70 3.50
C LEU A 10 -4.34 -13.95 4.82
N ALA A 11 -5.40 -14.22 5.60
CA ALA A 11 -5.56 -13.59 6.90
C ALA A 11 -4.42 -13.96 7.86
N GLU A 12 -3.99 -15.23 7.86
CA GLU A 12 -2.86 -15.71 8.64
C GLU A 12 -1.55 -15.04 8.17
N GLN A 13 -1.31 -14.95 6.86
CA GLN A 13 -0.11 -14.26 6.33
C GLN A 13 -0.09 -12.76 6.66
N MET A 14 -1.21 -12.06 6.52
CA MET A 14 -1.31 -10.64 6.90
C MET A 14 -1.02 -10.45 8.40
N PHE A 15 -1.54 -11.35 9.24
CA PHE A 15 -1.26 -11.34 10.67
C PHE A 15 0.23 -11.57 10.96
N ASP A 16 0.84 -12.60 10.37
CA ASP A 16 2.25 -12.95 10.59
C ASP A 16 3.21 -11.84 10.13
N LYS A 17 2.83 -11.12 9.08
CA LYS A 17 3.59 -9.98 8.53
C LYS A 17 3.23 -8.64 9.15
N ASN A 18 2.26 -8.62 10.08
CA ASN A 18 1.75 -7.43 10.75
C ASN A 18 1.33 -6.31 9.76
N VAL A 19 0.46 -6.72 8.84
CA VAL A 19 -0.14 -5.87 7.80
C VAL A 19 -1.63 -5.76 8.06
N LYS A 20 -2.19 -4.55 7.90
CA LYS A 20 -3.63 -4.30 8.01
C LYS A 20 -4.13 -3.30 6.99
N PHE A 21 -5.42 -3.37 6.70
CA PHE A 21 -6.13 -2.36 5.92
C PHE A 21 -6.67 -1.30 6.88
N GLU A 22 -6.19 -0.07 6.74
CA GLU A 22 -6.66 1.08 7.52
C GLU A 22 -7.92 1.68 6.92
N ALA A 23 -7.97 1.77 5.59
CA ALA A 23 -9.11 2.31 4.86
C ALA A 23 -9.37 1.49 3.59
N ILE A 24 -10.64 1.43 3.22
CA ILE A 24 -11.11 0.81 1.98
C ILE A 24 -12.11 1.76 1.33
N LEU A 25 -11.74 2.26 0.16
CA LEU A 25 -12.58 3.13 -0.66
C LEU A 25 -13.09 2.33 -1.85
N HIS A 26 -14.40 2.26 -2.01
CA HIS A 26 -15.01 1.69 -3.21
C HIS A 26 -15.04 2.77 -4.30
N VAL A 27 -14.14 2.63 -5.27
CA VAL A 27 -13.82 3.64 -6.28
C VAL A 27 -15.04 4.05 -7.12
N PRO A 28 -15.87 3.11 -7.64
CA PRO A 28 -17.04 3.47 -8.42
C PRO A 28 -18.06 4.34 -7.69
N THR A 29 -18.08 4.31 -6.35
CA THR A 29 -18.99 5.10 -5.53
C THR A 29 -18.37 6.35 -4.93
N LEU A 30 -17.11 6.69 -5.23
CA LEU A 30 -16.49 7.91 -4.70
C LEU A 30 -17.23 9.18 -5.11
N SER A 31 -17.91 9.15 -6.26
CA SER A 31 -18.59 10.31 -6.84
C SER A 31 -20.09 10.41 -6.53
N VAL A 32 -20.66 9.48 -5.75
CA VAL A 32 -22.12 9.44 -5.51
C VAL A 32 -22.56 10.24 -4.29
N SER A 33 -21.62 10.71 -3.45
CA SER A 33 -21.91 11.51 -2.26
C SER A 33 -21.73 13.01 -2.52
N ASP A 34 -22.43 13.83 -1.73
CA ASP A 34 -22.35 15.30 -1.78
C ASP A 34 -20.97 15.85 -1.37
N SER A 35 -20.16 15.02 -0.70
CA SER A 35 -18.78 15.31 -0.34
C SER A 35 -17.89 14.09 -0.57
N VAL A 36 -16.62 14.34 -0.83
CA VAL A 36 -15.59 13.31 -0.98
C VAL A 36 -15.22 12.76 0.42
N PRO A 37 -14.87 11.46 0.55
CA PRO A 37 -14.34 10.92 1.81
C PRO A 37 -12.99 11.53 2.18
N GLU A 38 -12.76 11.83 3.46
CA GLU A 38 -11.48 12.34 3.98
C GLU A 38 -10.28 11.48 3.55
N GLN A 39 -10.44 10.16 3.55
CA GLN A 39 -9.40 9.23 3.11
C GLN A 39 -9.02 9.40 1.63
N PHE A 40 -9.94 9.88 0.79
CA PHE A 40 -9.61 10.19 -0.60
C PHE A 40 -8.84 11.52 -0.71
N GLU A 41 -9.15 12.51 0.12
CA GLU A 41 -8.35 13.74 0.23
C GLU A 41 -6.92 13.43 0.70
N ASP A 42 -6.78 12.52 1.67
CA ASP A 42 -5.48 12.00 2.14
C ASP A 42 -4.72 11.29 1.01
N PHE A 43 -5.41 10.48 0.21
CA PHE A 43 -4.83 9.85 -0.98
C PHE A 43 -4.29 10.91 -1.95
N LEU A 44 -5.10 11.88 -2.35
CA LEU A 44 -4.69 12.95 -3.27
C LEU A 44 -3.48 13.72 -2.73
N SER A 45 -3.50 14.06 -1.44
CA SER A 45 -2.41 14.76 -0.76
C SER A 45 -1.10 13.95 -0.72
N SER A 46 -1.19 12.61 -0.78
CA SER A 46 -0.03 11.72 -0.76
C SER A 46 0.60 11.49 -2.14
N LEU A 47 -0.09 11.85 -3.23
CA LEU A 47 0.39 11.61 -4.60
C LEU A 47 1.72 12.31 -4.88
N ASP A 48 1.96 13.50 -4.33
CA ASP A 48 3.21 14.23 -4.52
C ASP A 48 4.46 13.43 -4.10
N CYS A 49 4.31 12.50 -3.15
CA CYS A 49 5.41 11.67 -2.64
C CYS A 49 5.40 10.24 -3.22
N ASN A 50 4.22 9.73 -3.60
CA ASN A 50 4.01 8.31 -3.87
C ASN A 50 3.52 8.02 -5.31
N ALA A 51 3.39 9.05 -6.17
CA ALA A 51 2.88 8.88 -7.53
C ALA A 51 3.74 7.93 -8.37
N ASP A 52 5.07 8.00 -8.27
CA ASP A 52 5.96 7.15 -9.06
C ASP A 52 5.72 5.66 -8.77
N ASP A 53 5.65 5.26 -7.50
CA ASP A 53 5.38 3.88 -7.09
C ASP A 53 3.99 3.40 -7.55
N LEU A 54 2.98 4.29 -7.49
CA LEU A 54 1.63 4.02 -8.00
C LEU A 54 1.60 3.85 -9.52
N LEU A 55 2.40 4.63 -10.26
CA LEU A 55 2.47 4.59 -11.71
C LEU A 55 3.25 3.36 -12.21
N GLU A 56 4.25 2.89 -11.46
CA GLU A 56 4.94 1.63 -11.76
C GLU A 56 4.01 0.42 -11.64
N THR A 57 3.14 0.42 -10.62
CA THR A 57 2.19 -0.67 -10.35
C THR A 57 0.93 -0.60 -11.21
N HIS A 58 0.49 0.60 -11.57
CA HIS A 58 -0.71 0.86 -12.36
C HIS A 58 -0.46 1.83 -13.51
N PRO A 59 0.34 1.44 -14.52
CA PRO A 59 0.69 2.33 -15.63
C PRO A 59 -0.52 2.78 -16.46
N GLN A 60 -1.64 2.06 -16.40
CA GLN A 60 -2.91 2.47 -17.01
C GLN A 60 -3.52 3.73 -16.37
N LEU A 61 -3.14 4.05 -15.13
CA LEU A 61 -3.61 5.24 -14.41
C LEU A 61 -2.71 6.47 -14.61
N HIS A 62 -1.51 6.29 -15.15
CA HIS A 62 -1.02 7.15 -16.24
C HIS A 62 -1.40 8.64 -16.20
N GLU A 63 -2.14 8.97 -17.25
CA GLU A 63 -2.70 10.28 -17.54
C GLU A 63 -3.59 10.83 -16.42
N LEU A 64 -4.28 9.96 -15.69
CA LEU A 64 -5.17 10.34 -14.60
C LEU A 64 -4.39 10.86 -13.38
N ILE A 65 -3.39 10.10 -12.92
CA ILE A 65 -2.57 10.51 -11.75
C ILE A 65 -1.78 11.79 -12.08
N VAL A 66 -1.22 11.89 -13.29
CA VAL A 66 -0.56 13.13 -13.72
C VAL A 66 -1.53 14.31 -13.71
N SER A 67 -2.77 14.13 -14.17
CA SER A 67 -3.76 15.20 -14.12
C SER A 67 -4.10 15.64 -12.68
N PHE A 68 -4.10 14.72 -11.71
CA PHE A 68 -4.35 15.07 -10.31
C PHE A 68 -3.22 15.91 -9.71
N LEU A 69 -1.96 15.60 -10.09
CA LEU A 69 -0.77 16.36 -9.67
C LEU A 69 -0.74 17.77 -10.27
N ASP A 70 -1.31 17.97 -11.46
CA ASP A 70 -1.38 19.29 -12.10
C ASP A 70 -2.42 20.21 -11.43
N TYR A 71 -3.40 19.64 -10.70
CA TYR A 71 -4.53 20.36 -10.11
C TYR A 71 -4.71 20.08 -8.61
N THR A 72 -3.72 20.43 -7.79
CA THR A 72 -3.68 20.09 -6.34
C THR A 72 -4.60 20.88 -5.40
N ASP A 73 -5.48 21.74 -5.93
CA ASP A 73 -6.40 22.52 -5.09
C ASP A 73 -7.61 21.67 -4.66
N ARG A 74 -8.01 21.75 -3.38
CA ARG A 74 -9.08 20.93 -2.79
C ARG A 74 -10.44 21.12 -3.47
N ASP A 75 -10.62 22.26 -4.14
CA ASP A 75 -11.80 22.54 -4.94
C ASP A 75 -12.00 21.52 -6.09
N TRP A 76 -10.98 20.74 -6.44
CA TRP A 76 -11.01 19.72 -7.48
C TRP A 76 -11.23 18.29 -6.96
N ASP A 77 -11.27 18.05 -5.65
CA ASP A 77 -11.36 16.71 -5.07
C ASP A 77 -12.59 15.94 -5.60
N GLY A 78 -13.73 16.64 -5.73
CA GLY A 78 -14.96 16.07 -6.28
C GLY A 78 -14.85 15.73 -7.78
N GLU A 79 -14.09 16.51 -8.55
CA GLU A 79 -13.83 16.22 -9.96
C GLU A 79 -12.86 15.05 -10.10
N HIS A 80 -11.80 15.00 -9.30
CA HIS A 80 -10.86 13.88 -9.26
C HIS A 80 -11.56 12.57 -8.89
N ALA A 81 -12.45 12.58 -7.90
CA ALA A 81 -13.27 11.43 -7.54
C ALA A 81 -14.14 10.95 -8.72
N GLN A 82 -14.74 11.87 -9.48
CA GLN A 82 -15.52 11.53 -10.68
C GLN A 82 -14.65 10.98 -11.80
N GLN A 83 -13.48 11.57 -12.04
CA GLN A 83 -12.57 11.10 -13.08
C GLN A 83 -12.02 9.71 -12.74
N LEU A 84 -11.61 9.49 -11.48
CA LEU A 84 -11.16 8.19 -11.02
C LEU A 84 -12.27 7.12 -11.16
N ALA A 85 -13.49 7.40 -10.70
CA ALA A 85 -14.61 6.47 -10.85
C ALA A 85 -14.94 6.12 -12.32
N ARG A 86 -14.65 7.02 -13.27
CA ARG A 86 -14.88 6.79 -14.71
C ARG A 86 -13.76 6.05 -15.40
N TYR A 87 -12.52 6.25 -14.95
CA TYR A 87 -11.31 5.82 -15.67
C TYR A 87 -10.47 4.79 -14.93
N CYS A 88 -10.87 4.33 -13.73
CA CYS A 88 -10.14 3.30 -12.97
C CYS A 88 -10.18 1.89 -13.60
N GLY A 89 -10.97 1.67 -14.64
CA GLY A 89 -11.07 0.39 -15.34
C GLY A 89 -11.65 -0.71 -14.45
N ASP A 90 -10.94 -1.84 -14.34
CA ASP A 90 -11.34 -2.98 -13.51
C ASP A 90 -10.98 -2.81 -12.02
N LEU A 91 -10.30 -1.72 -11.65
CA LEU A 91 -9.93 -1.44 -10.25
C LEU A 91 -11.17 -0.97 -9.49
N GLU A 92 -11.65 -1.81 -8.58
CA GLU A 92 -12.88 -1.59 -7.82
C GLU A 92 -12.63 -0.85 -6.50
N PHE A 93 -11.42 -0.98 -5.95
CA PHE A 93 -11.09 -0.50 -4.62
C PHE A 93 -9.74 0.23 -4.58
N LEU A 94 -9.66 1.21 -3.70
CA LEU A 94 -8.45 1.88 -3.25
C LEU A 94 -8.29 1.61 -1.75
N PHE A 95 -7.20 0.98 -1.35
CA PHE A 95 -6.91 0.62 0.04
C PHE A 95 -5.77 1.45 0.59
N LEU A 96 -5.93 1.95 1.82
CA LEU A 96 -4.80 2.38 2.64
C LEU A 96 -4.32 1.18 3.44
N VAL A 97 -3.09 0.76 3.21
CA VAL A 97 -2.44 -0.36 3.89
C VAL A 97 -1.43 0.19 4.88
N GLU A 98 -1.39 -0.40 6.07
CA GLU A 98 -0.36 -0.13 7.04
C GLU A 98 0.49 -1.39 7.26
N SER A 99 1.79 -1.27 7.03
CA SER A 99 2.78 -2.35 7.16
C SER A 99 3.81 -2.02 8.23
N ALA A 100 4.07 -2.94 9.15
CA ALA A 100 5.08 -2.73 10.18
C ALA A 100 6.50 -2.66 9.59
N ILE A 101 7.28 -1.67 10.01
CA ILE A 101 8.70 -1.57 9.66
C ILE A 101 9.51 -2.33 10.71
N PRO A 102 10.22 -3.42 10.34
CA PRO A 102 11.02 -4.18 11.30
C PRO A 102 12.23 -3.37 11.76
N ARG A 103 12.58 -3.52 13.03
CA ARG A 103 13.69 -2.79 13.68
C ARG A 103 14.52 -3.72 14.55
N ASN A 104 15.70 -3.25 14.99
CA ASN A 104 16.60 -4.03 15.85
C ASN A 104 16.84 -5.43 15.28
N ILE A 105 17.16 -5.49 13.98
CA ILE A 105 17.35 -6.75 13.28
C ILE A 105 18.63 -7.41 13.79
N GLU A 106 18.50 -8.64 14.28
CA GLU A 106 19.60 -9.44 14.77
C GLU A 106 19.93 -10.55 13.78
N PHE A 107 21.22 -10.78 13.60
CA PHE A 107 21.75 -11.89 12.83
C PHE A 107 22.45 -12.89 13.75
N ASN A 108 22.48 -14.15 13.35
CA ASN A 108 23.29 -15.16 14.04
C ASN A 108 24.77 -15.07 13.61
N GLU A 109 25.62 -15.92 14.20
CA GLU A 109 27.07 -15.96 13.89
C GLU A 109 27.38 -16.29 12.41
N GLU A 110 26.45 -16.92 11.68
CA GLU A 110 26.56 -17.20 10.24
C GLU A 110 26.06 -16.03 9.37
N GLY A 111 25.62 -14.93 9.96
CA GLY A 111 25.04 -13.79 9.24
C GLY A 111 23.61 -14.03 8.73
N LYS A 112 22.91 -15.07 9.20
CA LYS A 112 21.49 -15.31 8.88
C LYS A 112 20.57 -14.53 9.80
N PHE A 113 19.45 -14.06 9.28
CA PHE A 113 18.41 -13.41 10.07
C PHE A 113 18.00 -14.30 11.25
N ARG A 114 17.90 -13.69 12.44
CA ARG A 114 17.50 -14.38 13.67
C ARG A 114 16.18 -13.85 14.20
N SER A 115 16.07 -12.53 14.34
CA SER A 115 14.89 -11.88 14.91
C SER A 115 14.88 -10.39 14.62
N CYS A 116 13.71 -9.78 14.74
CA CYS A 116 13.53 -8.34 14.72
C CYS A 116 12.43 -7.94 15.72
N SER A 117 12.41 -6.65 16.07
CA SER A 117 11.29 -6.02 16.74
C SER A 117 10.26 -5.58 15.71
N ILE A 118 9.01 -6.00 15.89
CA ILE A 118 7.89 -5.59 15.05
C ILE A 118 6.96 -4.69 15.88
N GLY A 119 6.55 -3.55 15.32
CA GLY A 119 5.58 -2.63 15.91
C GLY A 119 6.16 -1.28 16.34
N GLY A 120 5.28 -0.29 16.43
CA GLY A 120 5.58 1.10 16.84
C GLY A 120 6.08 2.02 15.71
N TRP A 121 6.44 1.47 14.55
CA TRP A 121 6.79 2.20 13.34
C TRP A 121 6.15 1.48 12.16
N TYR A 122 5.45 2.22 11.33
CA TYR A 122 4.66 1.68 10.24
C TYR A 122 4.85 2.53 8.99
N GLN A 123 4.83 1.87 7.84
CA GLN A 123 4.72 2.50 6.53
C GLN A 123 3.26 2.41 6.09
N GLN A 124 2.78 3.49 5.48
CA GLN A 124 1.45 3.54 4.89
C GLN A 124 1.57 3.63 3.37
N ASP A 125 0.83 2.77 2.68
CA ASP A 125 0.87 2.64 1.23
C ASP A 125 -0.56 2.59 0.67
N TRP A 126 -0.80 3.34 -0.40
CA TRP A 126 -2.05 3.27 -1.15
C TRP A 126 -1.93 2.22 -2.25
N ILE A 127 -2.91 1.30 -2.32
CA ILE A 127 -2.95 0.26 -3.36
C ILE A 127 -4.30 0.26 -4.06
N PHE A 128 -4.30 0.10 -5.39
CA PHE A 128 -5.51 -0.21 -6.13
C PHE A 128 -5.69 -1.71 -6.28
N ALA A 129 -6.92 -2.19 -6.14
CA ALA A 129 -7.24 -3.60 -6.26
C ALA A 129 -8.62 -3.85 -6.87
N THR A 130 -8.75 -5.00 -7.50
CA THR A 130 -10.00 -5.52 -8.07
C THR A 130 -10.91 -6.13 -7.01
N ASP A 131 -10.32 -6.66 -5.93
CA ASP A 131 -11.04 -7.23 -4.80
C ASP A 131 -10.15 -7.26 -3.55
N MET A 132 -10.73 -7.66 -2.41
CA MET A 132 -10.00 -7.76 -1.13
C MET A 132 -8.86 -8.79 -1.15
N LYS A 133 -8.98 -9.86 -1.94
CA LYS A 133 -7.94 -10.89 -2.02
C LYS A 133 -6.72 -10.33 -2.75
N HIS A 134 -6.94 -9.68 -3.89
CA HIS A 134 -5.90 -9.02 -4.67
C HIS A 134 -5.19 -7.94 -3.82
N ALA A 135 -5.94 -7.15 -3.06
CA ALA A 135 -5.37 -6.17 -2.14
C ALA A 135 -4.47 -6.82 -1.08
N ALA A 136 -4.90 -7.95 -0.49
CA ALA A 136 -4.13 -8.64 0.54
C ALA A 136 -2.82 -9.23 0.00
N GLU A 137 -2.86 -9.80 -1.20
CA GLU A 137 -1.67 -10.33 -1.88
C GLU A 137 -0.64 -9.20 -2.15
N GLN A 138 -1.10 -8.04 -2.61
CA GLN A 138 -0.23 -6.86 -2.79
C GLN A 138 0.34 -6.34 -1.47
N ALA A 139 -0.50 -6.21 -0.44
CA ALA A 139 -0.10 -5.72 0.88
C ALA A 139 0.95 -6.64 1.55
N ILE A 140 0.80 -7.95 1.39
CA ILE A 140 1.79 -8.95 1.83
C ILE A 140 3.14 -8.73 1.11
N LYS A 141 3.12 -8.52 -0.21
CA LYS A 141 4.33 -8.28 -1.01
C LYS A 141 5.06 -7.01 -0.58
N ILE A 142 4.33 -5.93 -0.34
CA ILE A 142 4.90 -4.66 0.16
C ILE A 142 5.60 -4.88 1.51
N SER A 143 4.98 -5.62 2.42
CA SER A 143 5.60 -5.94 3.71
C SER A 143 6.88 -6.77 3.58
N GLU A 144 6.93 -7.71 2.63
CA GLU A 144 8.14 -8.47 2.32
C GLU A 144 9.26 -7.56 1.78
N GLU A 145 8.93 -6.64 0.88
CA GLU A 145 9.89 -5.66 0.33
C GLU A 145 10.42 -4.71 1.42
N ILE A 146 9.56 -4.26 2.34
CA ILE A 146 9.97 -3.47 3.51
C ILE A 146 10.93 -4.29 4.38
N HIS A 147 10.59 -5.54 4.66
CA HIS A 147 11.44 -6.42 5.47
C HIS A 147 12.81 -6.60 4.84
N ASP A 148 12.86 -6.94 3.55
CA ASP A 148 14.10 -7.14 2.82
C ASP A 148 14.94 -5.86 2.79
N ARG A 149 14.32 -4.71 2.56
CA ARG A 149 15.00 -3.41 2.57
C ARG A 149 15.63 -3.11 3.92
N GLU A 150 14.90 -3.29 5.01
CA GLU A 150 15.42 -3.02 6.36
C GLU A 150 16.46 -4.07 6.80
N GLU A 151 16.28 -5.35 6.43
CA GLU A 151 17.31 -6.37 6.66
C GLU A 151 18.61 -6.01 5.94
N GLN A 152 18.53 -5.61 4.67
CA GLN A 152 19.70 -5.19 3.90
C GLN A 152 20.37 -3.97 4.55
N LYS A 153 19.62 -2.96 5.01
CA LYS A 153 20.20 -1.84 5.77
C LYS A 153 20.94 -2.33 7.01
N ALA A 154 20.31 -3.19 7.81
CA ALA A 154 20.90 -3.72 9.03
C ALA A 154 22.17 -4.56 8.75
N ARG A 155 22.19 -5.33 7.66
CA ARG A 155 23.40 -6.06 7.21
C ARG A 155 24.55 -5.11 6.94
N LYS A 156 24.30 -4.00 6.23
CA LYS A 156 25.31 -2.99 5.94
C LYS A 156 25.83 -2.31 7.21
N GLU A 157 24.93 -1.91 8.09
CA GLU A 157 25.27 -1.25 9.36
C GLU A 157 26.10 -2.13 10.29
N GLN A 158 25.84 -3.44 10.31
CA GLN A 158 26.54 -4.40 11.16
C GLN A 158 27.82 -4.95 10.51
N GLY A 159 28.23 -4.45 9.34
CA GLY A 159 29.41 -4.92 8.63
C GLY A 159 29.30 -6.36 8.12
N LEU A 160 28.06 -6.86 7.95
CA LEU A 160 27.74 -8.17 7.42
C LEU A 160 27.59 -8.16 5.89
N GLU A 161 28.15 -7.13 5.23
CA GLU A 161 28.34 -7.11 3.77
C GLU A 161 29.32 -8.22 3.36
N ALA A 162 28.85 -9.47 3.35
CA ALA A 162 29.55 -10.56 2.72
C ALA A 162 29.26 -10.51 1.21
N GLN A 163 30.29 -10.13 0.45
CA GLN A 163 30.64 -10.66 -0.89
C GLN A 163 29.52 -11.47 -1.54
N SER A 164 28.66 -10.79 -2.32
CA SER A 164 27.79 -11.47 -3.29
C SER A 164 28.62 -12.15 -4.38
#